data_AF-A0A813XGB0-F1
#
_entry.id   AF-A0A813XGB0-F1
#
_cell.length_a   1.000
_cell.length_b   1.000
_cell.length_c   1.000
_cell.angle_alpha   90.00
_cell.angle_beta   90.00
_cell.angle_gamma   90.00
#
_symmetry.space_group_name_H-M   'P 1'
#
loop_
_entity.id
_entity.type
_entity.pdbx_description
1 polymer ?
#
loop_
_entity_poly.entity_id
_entity_poly.type
_entity_poly.pdbx_seq_one_letter_code
_entity_poly.pdbx_strand_id
1 'polypeptide(L)'
;MEPNTMDYVIMKLVGILNDTNSQVRVWACEAISKIGVKSPSNKVINGLLSALLDKNRTVRYEACIGLEKVGAISGTNELISELISELISALGDLYYPVAETACEILTKISGNGATDDLINALISALGDKNDDIKYNARIVLLKVGNQRPCGKVVNRVTRALRNRNDEIRRNACVILSKIHGQKATDELMIGLLSVLECSDFYTKEIACDVLCAVGEKAATREVLSKLISALTDWNDDMKCKACETLGNLGKRAATDEIFDGLVYVLENSNSDVRSKACLTLGKMGAELVNPKILNGLINALGDTSDDVRNNARVALNEYGKNVATIEVINSIINALGNGSDDIQCNTHMTSRKSDKNETTDELAKMLITALKGTNDCVKMQVCESLGKMNNKVATNKVMRRLLLGWSDASPEMQDTAIKMSEKTLCSLSCMVSFDSCTVEELLLCIDRFNWKLMDEVSANNIVKAFLKTKILFWRPIIKTVLVRQGNGISVSEDTITLYGSKEPVKISVPDRNLGEQLKNYLCEDVLVSYMADEVTESPCDGCA
;
A
#
# COMPACT_ATOMS: atom_id res chain seq x y z
N MET A 1 24.92 30.84 -66.61
CA MET A 1 24.94 30.46 -65.19
C MET A 1 25.22 28.97 -65.16
N GLU A 2 26.44 28.56 -64.80
CA GLU A 2 26.74 27.14 -64.65
C GLU A 2 25.89 26.55 -63.53
N PRO A 3 25.29 25.36 -63.69
CA PRO A 3 24.68 24.66 -62.56
C PRO A 3 25.74 24.54 -61.47
N ASN A 4 25.43 24.97 -60.26
CA ASN A 4 26.30 24.85 -59.10
C ASN A 4 26.88 23.42 -59.09
N THR A 5 28.20 23.26 -59.27
CA THR A 5 28.83 21.96 -59.58
C THR A 5 28.43 20.87 -58.59
N MET A 6 28.16 21.28 -57.34
CA MET A 6 27.67 20.41 -56.28
C MET A 6 26.28 19.80 -56.55
N ASP A 7 25.34 20.59 -57.08
CA ASP A 7 23.99 20.13 -57.40
C ASP A 7 24.01 19.08 -58.51
N TYR A 8 24.90 19.26 -59.50
CA TYR A 8 25.09 18.29 -60.57
C TYR A 8 25.62 16.97 -60.02
N VAL A 9 26.60 17.01 -59.11
CA VAL A 9 27.15 15.83 -58.44
C VAL A 9 26.07 15.11 -57.62
N ILE A 10 25.27 15.86 -56.84
CA ILE A 10 24.16 15.29 -56.05
C ILE A 10 23.16 14.58 -56.97
N MET A 11 22.74 15.21 -58.08
CA MET A 11 21.80 14.59 -59.02
C MET A 11 22.35 13.32 -59.67
N LYS A 12 23.65 13.28 -59.98
CA LYS A 12 24.30 12.07 -60.50
C LYS A 12 24.30 10.94 -59.45
N LEU A 13 24.62 11.26 -58.20
CA LEU A 13 24.59 10.29 -57.10
C LEU A 13 23.17 9.77 -56.84
N VAL A 14 22.16 10.63 -56.87
CA VAL A 14 20.74 10.22 -56.76
C VAL A 14 20.37 9.28 -57.90
N GLY A 15 20.86 9.51 -59.13
CA GLY A 15 20.69 8.57 -60.23
C GLY A 15 21.30 7.19 -59.96
N ILE A 16 22.46 7.13 -59.28
CA ILE A 16 23.16 5.89 -58.91
C ILE A 16 22.39 5.10 -57.83
N LEU A 17 21.49 5.72 -57.07
CA LEU A 17 20.60 5.01 -56.16
C LEU A 17 19.62 4.06 -56.88
N ASN A 18 19.56 4.07 -58.21
CA ASN A 18 18.79 3.08 -58.99
C ASN A 18 19.67 1.94 -59.53
N ASP A 19 20.94 1.86 -59.17
CA ASP A 19 21.85 0.80 -59.63
C ASP A 19 21.36 -0.59 -59.18
N THR A 20 21.56 -1.60 -60.03
CA THR A 20 21.17 -2.98 -59.71
C THR A 20 21.92 -3.56 -58.50
N ASN A 21 23.18 -3.15 -58.29
CA ASN A 21 24.05 -3.60 -57.23
C ASN A 21 23.83 -2.78 -55.95
N SER A 22 23.40 -3.46 -54.88
CA SER A 22 23.14 -2.81 -53.59
C SER A 22 24.37 -2.15 -52.99
N GLN A 23 25.58 -2.67 -53.23
CA GLN A 23 26.80 -2.07 -52.70
C GLN A 23 27.11 -0.72 -53.35
N VAL A 24 26.82 -0.60 -54.65
CA VAL A 24 26.95 0.66 -55.39
C VAL A 24 25.95 1.68 -54.85
N ARG A 25 24.72 1.25 -54.57
CA ARG A 25 23.70 2.10 -53.92
C ARG A 25 24.09 2.54 -52.51
N VAL A 26 24.70 1.64 -51.71
CA VAL A 26 25.25 1.97 -50.38
C VAL A 26 26.30 3.08 -50.50
N TRP A 27 27.28 2.94 -51.38
CA TRP A 27 28.33 3.96 -51.55
C TRP A 27 27.78 5.28 -52.09
N ALA A 28 26.78 5.24 -52.97
CA ALA A 28 26.10 6.44 -53.43
C ALA A 28 25.36 7.14 -52.27
N CYS A 29 24.64 6.39 -51.44
CA CYS A 29 23.95 6.92 -50.26
C CYS A 29 24.93 7.53 -49.24
N GLU A 30 26.05 6.85 -48.97
CA GLU A 30 27.10 7.35 -48.08
C GLU A 30 27.74 8.65 -48.63
N ALA A 31 27.98 8.71 -49.95
CA ALA A 31 28.49 9.90 -50.60
C ALA A 31 27.51 11.07 -50.52
N ILE A 32 26.21 10.82 -50.77
CA ILE A 32 25.14 11.83 -50.62
C ILE A 32 25.10 12.35 -49.18
N SER A 33 25.20 11.45 -48.18
CA SER A 33 25.21 11.81 -46.76
C SER A 33 26.40 12.71 -46.40
N LYS A 34 27.62 12.33 -46.82
CA LYS A 34 28.85 13.10 -46.58
C LYS A 34 28.80 14.49 -47.23
N ILE A 35 28.23 14.57 -48.43
CA ILE A 35 27.99 15.83 -49.14
C ILE A 35 26.96 16.68 -48.38
N GLY A 36 25.86 16.05 -47.97
CA GLY A 36 24.75 16.70 -47.27
C GLY A 36 25.16 17.40 -45.98
N VAL A 37 26.10 16.81 -45.22
CA VAL A 37 26.63 17.44 -44.00
C VAL A 37 27.32 18.78 -44.30
N LYS A 38 27.98 18.91 -45.46
CA LYS A 38 28.68 20.14 -45.86
C LYS A 38 27.77 21.11 -46.62
N SER A 39 26.81 20.58 -47.37
CA SER A 39 25.94 21.32 -48.28
C SER A 39 24.51 20.77 -48.23
N PRO A 40 23.75 21.04 -47.14
CA PRO A 40 22.38 20.56 -47.01
C PRO A 40 21.50 21.19 -48.09
N SER A 41 20.70 20.36 -48.77
CA SER A 41 19.74 20.81 -49.78
C SER A 41 18.57 19.84 -49.90
N ASN A 42 17.44 20.32 -50.45
CA ASN A 42 16.26 19.49 -50.71
C ASN A 42 16.58 18.29 -51.62
N LYS A 43 17.55 18.43 -52.53
CA LYS A 43 18.00 17.34 -53.42
C LYS A 43 18.69 16.22 -52.65
N VAL A 44 19.49 16.57 -51.64
CA VAL A 44 20.11 15.59 -50.73
C VAL A 44 19.03 14.86 -49.94
N ILE A 45 18.08 15.58 -49.36
CA ILE A 45 16.98 14.99 -48.59
C ILE A 45 16.18 14.02 -49.47
N ASN A 46 15.78 14.42 -50.67
CA ASN A 46 15.05 13.55 -51.60
C ASN A 46 15.85 12.31 -51.99
N GLY A 47 17.16 12.45 -52.20
CA GLY A 47 18.06 11.33 -52.44
C GLY A 47 18.04 10.33 -51.28
N LEU A 48 18.18 10.83 -50.05
CA LEU A 48 18.16 9.98 -48.85
C LEU A 48 16.77 9.36 -48.60
N LEU A 49 15.68 10.09 -48.83
CA LEU A 49 14.32 9.55 -48.76
C LEU A 49 14.11 8.40 -49.76
N SER A 50 14.57 8.56 -51.01
CA SER A 50 14.49 7.49 -52.00
C SER A 50 15.30 6.25 -51.59
N ALA A 51 16.45 6.44 -50.94
CA ALA A 51 17.28 5.36 -50.42
C ALA A 51 16.66 4.67 -49.18
N LEU A 52 15.80 5.37 -48.43
CA LEU A 52 15.08 4.79 -47.30
C LEU A 52 14.01 3.77 -47.74
N LEU A 53 13.55 3.86 -48.99
CA LEU A 53 12.62 2.92 -49.61
C LEU A 53 13.33 1.72 -50.29
N ASP A 54 14.66 1.60 -50.16
CA ASP A 54 15.42 0.56 -50.85
C ASP A 54 15.11 -0.85 -50.33
N LYS A 55 15.09 -1.83 -51.23
CA LYS A 55 14.93 -3.25 -50.87
C LYS A 55 16.05 -3.78 -49.95
N ASN A 56 17.25 -3.21 -50.01
CA ASN A 56 18.40 -3.61 -49.24
C ASN A 56 18.48 -2.85 -47.91
N ARG A 57 18.47 -3.60 -46.80
CA ARG A 57 18.53 -3.06 -45.42
C ARG A 57 19.73 -2.14 -45.15
N THR A 58 20.88 -2.39 -45.78
CA THR A 58 22.08 -1.57 -45.57
C THR A 58 21.96 -0.23 -46.27
N VAL A 59 21.34 -0.18 -47.45
CA VAL A 59 21.05 1.10 -48.13
C VAL A 59 20.09 1.94 -47.29
N ARG A 60 19.02 1.32 -46.76
CA ARG A 60 18.08 2.02 -45.86
C ARG A 60 18.74 2.52 -44.57
N TYR A 61 19.62 1.71 -43.98
CA TYR A 61 20.37 2.10 -42.78
C TYR A 61 21.28 3.30 -43.04
N GLU A 62 22.06 3.28 -44.13
CA GLU A 62 22.89 4.43 -44.51
C GLU A 62 22.04 5.67 -44.82
N ALA A 63 20.86 5.50 -45.41
CA ALA A 63 19.92 6.59 -45.64
C ALA A 63 19.46 7.23 -44.33
N CYS A 64 19.06 6.43 -43.33
CA CYS A 64 18.72 6.90 -41.99
C CYS A 64 19.87 7.66 -41.33
N ILE A 65 21.08 7.08 -41.32
CA ILE A 65 22.27 7.74 -40.76
C ILE A 65 22.58 9.04 -41.50
N GLY A 66 22.38 9.07 -42.82
CA GLY A 66 22.48 10.27 -43.63
C GLY A 66 21.51 11.36 -43.18
N LEU A 67 20.23 11.02 -43.04
CA LEU A 67 19.18 11.95 -42.61
C LEU A 67 19.45 12.50 -41.21
N GLU A 68 19.97 11.67 -40.32
CA GLU A 68 20.38 12.10 -38.98
C GLU A 68 21.53 13.14 -39.05
N LYS A 69 22.59 12.84 -39.81
CA LYS A 69 23.80 13.68 -39.92
C LYS A 69 23.55 15.00 -40.63
N VAL A 70 22.70 15.01 -41.65
CA VAL A 70 22.34 16.23 -42.41
C VAL A 70 21.54 17.20 -41.54
N GLY A 71 20.98 16.73 -40.42
CA GLY A 71 20.14 17.54 -39.55
C GLY A 71 18.81 17.80 -40.25
N ALA A 72 17.90 16.86 -40.12
CA ALA A 72 16.57 16.74 -40.74
C ALA A 72 15.59 17.95 -40.60
N ILE A 73 16.05 19.18 -40.40
CA ILE A 73 15.24 20.39 -40.15
C ILE A 73 15.57 21.56 -41.10
N SER A 74 16.42 21.39 -42.13
CA SER A 74 16.71 22.50 -43.08
C SER A 74 15.81 22.54 -44.34
N GLY A 75 14.62 21.93 -44.33
CA GLY A 75 13.72 21.82 -45.48
C GLY A 75 12.58 22.85 -45.52
N THR A 76 11.96 23.03 -46.68
CA THR A 76 10.67 23.73 -46.82
C THR A 76 9.53 22.92 -46.18
N ASN A 77 8.42 23.56 -45.80
CA ASN A 77 7.31 22.90 -45.08
C ASN A 77 6.77 21.62 -45.77
N GLU A 78 6.74 21.58 -47.10
CA GLU A 78 6.23 20.43 -47.87
C GLU A 78 7.14 19.18 -47.75
N LEU A 79 8.45 19.38 -47.75
CA LEU A 79 9.44 18.30 -47.59
C LEU A 79 9.47 17.74 -46.15
N ILE A 80 9.07 18.55 -45.17
CA ILE A 80 8.98 18.11 -43.78
C ILE A 80 7.86 17.06 -43.64
N SER A 81 6.73 17.20 -44.32
CA SER A 81 5.64 16.22 -44.27
C SER A 81 6.01 14.88 -44.88
N GLU A 82 6.66 14.89 -46.05
CA GLU A 82 7.14 13.67 -46.72
C GLU A 82 8.19 12.96 -45.85
N LEU A 83 9.15 13.71 -45.31
CA LEU A 83 10.16 13.19 -44.39
C LEU A 83 9.54 12.56 -43.13
N ILE A 84 8.54 13.20 -42.51
CA ILE A 84 7.84 12.64 -41.35
C ILE A 84 7.14 11.33 -41.72
N SER A 85 6.45 11.27 -42.85
CA SER A 85 5.76 10.08 -43.32
C SER A 85 6.73 8.91 -43.52
N GLU A 86 7.84 9.15 -44.20
CA GLU A 86 8.83 8.11 -44.49
C GLU A 86 9.58 7.65 -43.23
N LEU A 87 9.90 8.56 -42.31
CA LEU A 87 10.48 8.20 -41.02
C LEU A 87 9.50 7.39 -40.16
N ILE A 88 8.19 7.70 -40.21
CA ILE A 88 7.16 6.90 -39.53
C ILE A 88 7.08 5.49 -40.13
N SER A 89 7.16 5.37 -41.45
CA SER A 89 7.21 4.07 -42.13
C SER A 89 8.46 3.27 -41.73
N ALA A 90 9.61 3.93 -41.64
CA ALA A 90 10.89 3.34 -41.21
C ALA A 90 10.87 2.88 -39.74
N LEU A 91 9.95 3.35 -38.89
CA LEU A 91 9.74 2.77 -37.56
C LEU A 91 9.33 1.30 -37.60
N GLY A 92 8.77 0.83 -38.72
CA GLY A 92 8.35 -0.55 -38.94
C GLY A 92 9.36 -1.40 -39.70
N ASP A 93 10.60 -0.92 -39.86
CA ASP A 93 11.62 -1.64 -40.62
C ASP A 93 12.02 -2.95 -39.93
N LEU A 94 12.03 -4.04 -40.69
CA LEU A 94 12.45 -5.36 -40.20
C LEU A 94 13.91 -5.39 -39.72
N TYR A 95 14.75 -4.48 -40.22
CA TYR A 95 16.12 -4.33 -39.75
C TYR A 95 16.17 -3.32 -38.60
N TYR A 96 16.25 -3.85 -37.38
CA TYR A 96 16.22 -3.08 -36.13
C TYR A 96 17.05 -1.78 -36.13
N PRO A 97 18.30 -1.74 -36.64
CA PRO A 97 19.08 -0.50 -36.68
C PRO A 97 18.42 0.64 -37.48
N VAL A 98 17.63 0.35 -38.52
CA VAL A 98 16.88 1.37 -39.27
C VAL A 98 15.78 1.95 -38.40
N ALA A 99 14.97 1.10 -37.78
CA ALA A 99 13.88 1.51 -36.91
C ALA A 99 14.38 2.28 -35.66
N GLU A 100 15.49 1.84 -35.08
CA GLU A 100 16.15 2.52 -33.96
C GLU A 100 16.64 3.92 -34.38
N THR A 101 17.34 4.02 -35.51
CA THR A 101 17.84 5.32 -36.01
C THR A 101 16.67 6.25 -36.34
N ALA A 102 15.60 5.75 -36.95
CA ALA A 102 14.39 6.52 -37.21
C ALA A 102 13.75 7.06 -35.91
N CYS A 103 13.69 6.25 -34.84
CA CYS A 103 13.24 6.72 -33.52
C CYS A 103 14.10 7.86 -32.99
N GLU A 104 15.42 7.77 -33.11
CA GLU A 104 16.35 8.80 -32.65
C GLU A 104 16.19 10.11 -33.41
N ILE A 105 16.07 10.04 -34.74
CA ILE A 105 15.81 11.19 -35.59
C ILE A 105 14.50 11.87 -35.16
N LEU A 106 13.40 11.12 -35.08
CA LEU A 106 12.09 11.66 -34.70
C LEU A 106 12.09 12.25 -33.29
N THR A 107 12.83 11.65 -32.36
CA THR A 107 13.01 12.18 -31.00
C THR A 107 13.76 13.52 -31.02
N LYS A 108 14.86 13.63 -31.78
CA LYS A 108 15.65 14.87 -31.90
C LYS A 108 14.84 15.98 -32.57
N ILE A 109 14.10 15.68 -33.64
CA ILE A 109 13.23 16.65 -34.32
C ILE A 109 12.15 17.15 -33.37
N SER A 110 11.54 16.25 -32.60
CA SER A 110 10.50 16.61 -31.64
C SER A 110 11.03 17.45 -30.47
N GLY A 111 12.21 17.12 -29.95
CA GLY A 111 12.84 17.84 -28.82
C GLY A 111 13.26 19.28 -29.15
N ASN A 112 13.56 19.57 -30.41
CA ASN A 112 14.02 20.89 -30.87
C ASN A 112 12.88 21.87 -31.26
N GLY A 113 11.61 21.48 -31.09
CA GLY A 113 10.45 22.31 -31.42
C GLY A 113 9.36 21.57 -32.18
N ALA A 114 8.82 20.50 -31.60
CA ALA A 114 7.79 19.66 -32.22
C ALA A 114 6.63 20.47 -32.84
N THR A 115 6.50 20.34 -34.16
CA THR A 115 5.32 20.81 -34.90
C THR A 115 4.10 19.99 -34.49
N ASP A 116 2.90 20.57 -34.60
CA ASP A 116 1.67 19.82 -34.34
C ASP A 116 1.52 18.65 -35.32
N ASP A 117 1.99 18.81 -36.56
CA ASP A 117 1.93 17.79 -37.60
C ASP A 117 2.73 16.54 -37.22
N LEU A 118 3.97 16.70 -36.73
CA LEU A 118 4.79 15.58 -36.27
C LEU A 118 4.12 14.85 -35.09
N ILE A 119 3.63 15.58 -34.10
CA ILE A 119 2.96 14.97 -32.94
C ILE A 119 1.70 14.23 -33.37
N ASN A 120 0.89 14.81 -34.26
CA ASN A 120 -0.33 14.19 -34.76
C ASN A 120 -0.04 12.95 -35.62
N ALA A 121 1.04 12.98 -36.40
CA ALA A 121 1.47 11.83 -37.18
C ALA A 121 1.94 10.69 -36.28
N LEU A 122 2.74 10.97 -35.24
CA LEU A 122 3.12 9.99 -34.22
C LEU A 122 1.91 9.45 -33.45
N ILE A 123 0.93 10.28 -33.10
CA ILE A 123 -0.32 9.85 -32.46
C ILE A 123 -1.12 8.92 -33.38
N SER A 124 -1.15 9.21 -34.69
CA SER A 124 -1.82 8.35 -35.67
C SER A 124 -1.12 7.00 -35.80
N ALA A 125 0.23 7.00 -35.77
CA ALA A 125 1.06 5.80 -35.80
C ALA A 125 0.86 4.87 -34.57
N LEU A 126 0.35 5.39 -33.45
CA LEU A 126 -0.04 4.55 -32.29
C LEU A 126 -1.20 3.58 -32.60
N GLY A 127 -1.93 3.81 -33.69
CA GLY A 127 -3.01 2.96 -34.18
C GLY A 127 -2.72 2.32 -35.52
N ASP A 128 -1.45 2.26 -35.94
CA ASP A 128 -1.03 1.63 -37.19
C ASP A 128 -1.40 0.12 -37.22
N LYS A 129 -1.29 -0.57 -38.35
CA LYS A 129 -1.47 -2.03 -38.38
C LYS A 129 -0.20 -2.78 -38.01
N ASN A 130 0.97 -2.20 -38.25
CA ASN A 130 2.27 -2.76 -37.92
C ASN A 130 2.58 -2.51 -36.42
N ASP A 131 2.77 -3.59 -35.66
CA ASP A 131 3.05 -3.51 -34.23
C ASP A 131 4.38 -2.83 -33.91
N ASP A 132 5.39 -2.95 -34.77
CA ASP A 132 6.68 -2.27 -34.61
C ASP A 132 6.52 -0.76 -34.74
N ILE A 133 5.71 -0.29 -35.69
CA ILE A 133 5.39 1.15 -35.83
C ILE A 133 4.69 1.66 -34.57
N LYS A 134 3.67 0.96 -34.08
CA LYS A 134 2.97 1.35 -32.83
C LYS A 134 3.92 1.43 -31.65
N TYR A 135 4.74 0.38 -31.48
CA TYR A 135 5.68 0.26 -30.38
C TYR A 135 6.70 1.39 -30.42
N ASN A 136 7.33 1.61 -31.57
CA ASN A 136 8.38 2.61 -31.74
C ASN A 136 7.82 4.04 -31.67
N ALA A 137 6.64 4.32 -32.24
CA ALA A 137 5.98 5.61 -32.09
C ALA A 137 5.68 5.95 -30.62
N ARG A 138 5.26 4.94 -29.84
CA ARG A 138 5.09 5.08 -28.39
C ARG A 138 6.41 5.39 -27.68
N ILE A 139 7.51 4.73 -28.04
CA ILE A 139 8.84 5.02 -27.48
C ILE A 139 9.28 6.45 -27.78
N VAL A 140 9.08 6.93 -29.01
CA VAL A 140 9.40 8.32 -29.39
C VAL A 140 8.58 9.30 -28.55
N LEU A 141 7.26 9.14 -28.47
CA LEU A 141 6.40 10.03 -27.68
C LEU A 141 6.73 10.00 -26.18
N LEU A 142 7.14 8.85 -25.64
CA LEU A 142 7.62 8.73 -24.26
C LEU A 142 8.93 9.50 -24.04
N LYS A 143 9.93 9.29 -24.91
CA LYS A 143 11.22 9.98 -24.81
C LYS A 143 11.03 11.50 -24.86
N VAL A 144 10.21 11.99 -25.79
CA VAL A 144 9.92 13.43 -25.93
C VAL A 144 9.05 13.94 -24.79
N GLY A 145 8.06 13.18 -24.35
CA GLY A 145 7.18 13.54 -23.22
C GLY A 145 7.92 13.66 -21.88
N ASN A 146 9.06 12.96 -21.73
CA ASN A 146 9.94 13.04 -20.56
C ASN A 146 11.05 14.10 -20.68
N GLN A 147 11.22 14.74 -21.85
CA GLN A 147 12.14 15.87 -22.03
C GLN A 147 11.48 17.20 -21.60
N ARG A 148 12.26 18.20 -21.16
CA ARG A 148 11.72 19.54 -20.86
C ARG A 148 12.03 20.53 -22.00
N PRO A 149 11.04 21.32 -22.48
CA PRO A 149 9.63 21.40 -22.05
C PRO A 149 8.69 20.40 -22.77
N CYS A 150 7.90 19.62 -22.02
CA CYS A 150 7.01 18.57 -22.58
C CYS A 150 5.52 18.93 -22.71
N GLY A 151 5.08 20.13 -22.29
CA GLY A 151 3.66 20.43 -22.13
C GLY A 151 2.80 20.23 -23.39
N LYS A 152 3.34 20.53 -24.58
CA LYS A 152 2.63 20.37 -25.86
C LYS A 152 2.35 18.89 -26.17
N VAL A 153 3.35 18.02 -26.00
CA VAL A 153 3.21 16.57 -26.26
C VAL A 153 2.25 15.95 -25.26
N VAL A 154 2.40 16.24 -23.97
CA VAL A 154 1.50 15.74 -22.93
C VAL A 154 0.05 16.13 -23.24
N ASN A 155 -0.23 17.40 -23.57
CA ASN A 155 -1.58 17.85 -23.91
C ASN A 155 -2.17 17.13 -25.13
N ARG A 156 -1.36 16.88 -26.17
CA ARG A 156 -1.80 16.18 -27.38
C ARG A 156 -2.05 14.69 -27.10
N VAL A 157 -1.21 14.03 -26.32
CA VAL A 157 -1.42 12.65 -25.87
C VAL A 157 -2.65 12.54 -24.97
N THR A 158 -2.89 13.52 -24.08
CA THR A 158 -4.13 13.58 -23.29
C THR A 158 -5.38 13.65 -24.17
N ARG A 159 -5.35 14.43 -25.26
CA ARG A 159 -6.45 14.44 -26.25
C ARG A 159 -6.65 13.10 -26.94
N ALA A 160 -5.57 12.37 -27.18
CA ALA A 160 -5.62 11.06 -27.81
C ALA A 160 -6.34 10.00 -26.96
N LEU A 161 -6.52 10.22 -25.65
CA LEU A 161 -7.39 9.37 -24.80
C LEU A 161 -8.85 9.36 -25.23
N ARG A 162 -9.29 10.32 -26.05
CA ARG A 162 -10.66 10.40 -26.59
C ARG A 162 -10.74 10.03 -28.07
N ASN A 163 -9.70 9.41 -28.61
CA ASN A 163 -9.67 8.98 -30.00
C ASN A 163 -10.70 7.86 -30.25
N ARG A 164 -11.30 7.83 -31.44
CA ARG A 164 -12.23 6.76 -31.83
C ARG A 164 -11.54 5.40 -31.97
N ASN A 165 -10.24 5.38 -32.26
CA ASN A 165 -9.44 4.16 -32.35
C ASN A 165 -8.98 3.74 -30.94
N ASP A 166 -9.39 2.54 -30.54
CA ASP A 166 -9.10 1.93 -29.23
C ASP A 166 -7.60 1.74 -28.99
N GLU A 167 -6.83 1.38 -30.03
CA GLU A 167 -5.38 1.22 -29.95
C GLU A 167 -4.68 2.54 -29.64
N ILE A 168 -5.14 3.64 -30.26
CA ILE A 168 -4.61 4.98 -30.00
C ILE A 168 -4.91 5.38 -28.55
N ARG A 169 -6.15 5.14 -28.07
CA ARG A 169 -6.52 5.44 -26.66
C ARG A 169 -5.65 4.65 -25.69
N ARG A 170 -5.49 3.35 -25.90
CA ARG A 170 -4.68 2.46 -25.06
C ARG A 170 -3.23 2.93 -25.01
N ASN A 171 -2.60 3.12 -26.17
CA ASN A 171 -1.21 3.55 -26.24
C ASN A 171 -1.01 4.96 -25.65
N ALA A 172 -1.95 5.88 -25.85
CA ALA A 172 -1.93 7.18 -25.18
C ALA A 172 -1.98 7.05 -23.64
N CYS A 173 -2.80 6.14 -23.13
CA CYS A 173 -2.88 5.84 -21.69
C CYS A 173 -1.55 5.27 -21.16
N VAL A 174 -0.92 4.32 -21.88
CA VAL A 174 0.40 3.77 -21.54
C VAL A 174 1.48 4.86 -21.54
N ILE A 175 1.43 5.80 -22.48
CA ILE A 175 2.37 6.92 -22.51
C ILE A 175 2.20 7.77 -21.25
N LEU A 176 0.95 8.10 -20.91
CA LEU A 176 0.62 8.91 -19.75
C LEU A 176 0.89 8.20 -18.43
N SER A 177 0.88 6.87 -18.34
CA SER A 177 1.24 6.17 -17.09
C SER A 177 2.74 6.19 -16.80
N LYS A 178 3.57 6.38 -17.83
CA LYS A 178 5.04 6.38 -17.72
C LYS A 178 5.69 7.76 -17.76
N ILE A 179 4.94 8.79 -18.14
CA ILE A 179 5.37 10.17 -17.92
C ILE A 179 5.30 10.45 -16.41
N HIS A 180 6.11 11.34 -15.86
CA HIS A 180 6.04 11.71 -14.44
C HIS A 180 5.42 13.10 -14.25
N GLY A 181 4.72 13.29 -13.13
CA GLY A 181 4.22 14.61 -12.71
C GLY A 181 2.99 15.08 -13.47
N GLN A 182 2.13 14.15 -13.90
CA GLN A 182 0.82 14.46 -14.46
C GLN A 182 0.06 15.38 -13.51
N LYS A 183 -0.43 16.49 -14.05
CA LYS A 183 -1.37 17.34 -13.33
C LYS A 183 -2.77 16.80 -13.57
N ALA A 184 -3.59 16.77 -12.52
CA ALA A 184 -5.03 16.57 -12.64
C ALA A 184 -5.64 17.74 -13.41
N THR A 185 -5.78 17.60 -14.72
CA THR A 185 -6.51 18.54 -15.57
C THR A 185 -7.85 17.93 -15.98
N ASP A 186 -8.85 18.76 -16.24
CA ASP A 186 -10.18 18.29 -16.67
C ASP A 186 -10.08 17.44 -17.94
N GLU A 187 -9.20 17.82 -18.87
CA GLU A 187 -8.97 17.09 -20.11
C GLU A 187 -8.41 15.68 -19.85
N LEU A 188 -7.53 15.53 -18.85
CA LEU A 188 -7.00 14.22 -18.43
C LEU A 188 -8.09 13.39 -17.76
N MET A 189 -8.86 13.97 -16.83
CA MET A 189 -9.92 13.25 -16.12
C MET A 189 -11.01 12.76 -17.09
N ILE A 190 -11.48 13.62 -18.00
CA ILE A 190 -12.45 13.24 -19.04
C ILE A 190 -11.90 12.15 -19.95
N GLY A 191 -10.62 12.25 -20.33
CA GLY A 191 -9.95 11.23 -21.14
C GLY A 191 -9.91 9.87 -20.43
N LEU A 192 -9.45 9.84 -19.17
CA LEU A 192 -9.36 8.59 -18.39
C LEU A 192 -10.73 7.97 -18.13
N LEU A 193 -11.78 8.77 -17.89
CA LEU A 193 -13.15 8.26 -17.77
C LEU A 193 -13.60 7.53 -19.03
N SER A 194 -13.30 8.07 -20.21
CA SER A 194 -13.59 7.40 -21.49
C SER A 194 -12.81 6.08 -21.65
N VAL A 195 -11.60 6.00 -21.10
CA VAL A 195 -10.78 4.77 -21.15
C VAL A 195 -11.30 3.72 -20.18
N LEU A 196 -11.79 4.12 -19.00
CA LEU A 196 -12.42 3.20 -18.02
C LEU A 196 -13.72 2.57 -18.54
N GLU A 197 -14.36 3.18 -19.54
CA GLU A 197 -15.55 2.64 -20.22
C GLU A 197 -15.23 1.64 -21.35
N CYS A 198 -13.95 1.48 -21.72
CA CYS A 198 -13.56 0.49 -22.73
C CYS A 198 -13.87 -0.93 -22.24
N SER A 199 -14.06 -1.88 -23.14
CA SER A 199 -14.33 -3.28 -22.76
C SER A 199 -13.11 -4.02 -22.22
N ASP A 200 -11.91 -3.63 -22.67
CA ASP A 200 -10.65 -4.29 -22.37
C ASP A 200 -10.14 -4.00 -20.95
N PHE A 201 -9.94 -5.06 -20.14
CA PHE A 201 -9.45 -4.96 -18.77
C PHE A 201 -8.05 -4.38 -18.67
N TYR A 202 -7.14 -4.76 -19.57
CA TYR A 202 -5.77 -4.25 -19.56
C TYR A 202 -5.74 -2.72 -19.72
N THR A 203 -6.59 -2.19 -20.60
CA THR A 203 -6.71 -0.76 -20.83
C THR A 203 -7.28 -0.01 -19.61
N LYS A 204 -8.23 -0.61 -18.88
CA LYS A 204 -8.76 -0.06 -17.62
C LYS A 204 -7.70 -0.05 -16.52
N GLU A 205 -6.91 -1.12 -16.41
CA GLU A 205 -5.81 -1.22 -15.44
C GLU A 205 -4.82 -0.08 -15.59
N ILE A 206 -4.39 0.18 -16.83
CA ILE A 206 -3.47 1.29 -17.13
C ILE A 206 -4.11 2.65 -16.77
N ALA A 207 -5.41 2.82 -17.02
CA ALA A 207 -6.10 4.06 -16.62
C ALA A 207 -6.09 4.24 -15.10
N CYS A 208 -6.30 3.16 -14.34
CA CYS A 208 -6.14 3.15 -12.89
C CYS A 208 -4.71 3.49 -12.45
N ASP A 209 -3.68 3.03 -13.16
CA ASP A 209 -2.28 3.41 -12.87
C ASP A 209 -2.05 4.91 -13.06
N VAL A 210 -2.61 5.51 -14.10
CA VAL A 210 -2.53 6.96 -14.31
C VAL A 210 -3.24 7.70 -13.16
N LEU A 211 -4.42 7.25 -12.75
CA LEU A 211 -5.14 7.83 -11.61
C LEU A 211 -4.31 7.74 -10.31
N CYS A 212 -3.66 6.59 -10.07
CA CYS A 212 -2.74 6.41 -8.93
C CYS A 212 -1.57 7.41 -8.98
N ALA A 213 -0.97 7.59 -10.16
CA ALA A 213 0.16 8.50 -10.34
C ALA A 213 -0.23 9.98 -10.16
N VAL A 214 -1.47 10.35 -10.48
CA VAL A 214 -2.02 11.70 -10.21
C VAL A 214 -2.32 11.89 -8.71
N GLY A 215 -2.65 10.81 -7.99
CA GLY A 215 -2.91 10.78 -6.56
C GLY A 215 -4.23 11.46 -6.17
N GLU A 216 -4.32 12.01 -4.94
CA GLU A 216 -5.57 12.56 -4.39
C GLU A 216 -6.26 13.63 -5.26
N LYS A 217 -5.53 14.28 -6.16
CA LYS A 217 -6.10 15.27 -7.09
C LYS A 217 -7.01 14.65 -8.16
N ALA A 218 -6.91 13.34 -8.40
CA ALA A 218 -7.78 12.61 -9.33
C ALA A 218 -9.11 12.17 -8.69
N ALA A 219 -9.34 12.41 -7.40
CA ALA A 219 -10.59 12.07 -6.71
C ALA A 219 -11.74 13.02 -7.09
N THR A 220 -12.17 13.03 -8.35
CA THR A 220 -13.38 13.73 -8.81
C THR A 220 -14.60 12.84 -8.62
N ARG A 221 -15.79 13.44 -8.55
CA ARG A 221 -17.06 12.72 -8.35
C ARG A 221 -17.28 11.64 -9.42
N GLU A 222 -16.97 11.95 -10.67
CA GLU A 222 -17.13 11.05 -11.81
C GLU A 222 -16.16 9.87 -11.74
N VAL A 223 -14.89 10.11 -11.35
CA VAL A 223 -13.89 9.06 -11.16
C VAL A 223 -14.32 8.13 -10.03
N LEU A 224 -14.74 8.68 -8.89
CA LEU A 224 -15.22 7.89 -7.75
C LEU A 224 -16.45 7.05 -8.14
N SER A 225 -17.41 7.62 -8.88
CA SER A 225 -18.57 6.88 -9.38
C SER A 225 -18.19 5.68 -10.25
N LYS A 226 -17.20 5.82 -11.14
CA LYS A 226 -16.71 4.69 -11.94
C LYS A 226 -15.98 3.66 -11.09
N LEU A 227 -15.17 4.09 -10.12
CA LEU A 227 -14.50 3.17 -9.20
C LEU A 227 -15.50 2.42 -8.29
N ILE A 228 -16.65 3.01 -7.94
CA ILE A 228 -17.73 2.29 -7.23
C ILE A 228 -18.27 1.15 -8.09
N SER A 229 -18.61 1.42 -9.37
CA SER A 229 -19.06 0.35 -10.28
C SER A 229 -17.99 -0.73 -10.50
N ALA A 230 -16.72 -0.35 -10.42
CA ALA A 230 -15.60 -1.28 -10.51
C ALA A 230 -15.49 -2.23 -9.31
N LEU A 231 -15.87 -1.78 -8.10
CA LEU A 231 -15.90 -2.61 -6.91
C LEU A 231 -16.98 -3.70 -6.97
N THR A 232 -18.06 -3.49 -7.74
CA THR A 232 -19.18 -4.44 -7.85
C THR A 232 -19.09 -5.30 -9.11
N ASP A 233 -18.97 -4.67 -10.27
CA ASP A 233 -19.32 -5.28 -11.56
C ASP A 233 -18.12 -5.92 -12.28
N TRP A 234 -16.90 -5.60 -11.86
CA TRP A 234 -15.69 -6.09 -12.52
C TRP A 234 -15.22 -7.45 -11.97
N ASN A 235 -14.30 -8.10 -12.69
CA ASN A 235 -13.63 -9.30 -12.22
C ASN A 235 -12.71 -9.01 -11.01
N ASP A 236 -12.24 -10.06 -10.34
CA ASP A 236 -11.49 -9.92 -9.08
C ASP A 236 -10.18 -9.15 -9.23
N ASP A 237 -9.41 -9.37 -10.30
CA ASP A 237 -8.18 -8.61 -10.58
C ASP A 237 -8.45 -7.11 -10.65
N MET A 238 -9.57 -6.75 -11.28
CA MET A 238 -9.94 -5.38 -11.49
C MET A 238 -10.61 -4.75 -10.27
N LYS A 239 -11.26 -5.55 -9.41
CA LYS A 239 -11.67 -5.14 -8.05
C LYS A 239 -10.46 -4.83 -7.18
N CYS A 240 -9.41 -5.66 -7.22
CA CYS A 240 -8.13 -5.41 -6.55
C CYS A 240 -7.54 -4.06 -6.99
N LYS A 241 -7.55 -3.80 -8.30
CA LYS A 241 -7.03 -2.53 -8.85
C LYS A 241 -7.87 -1.32 -8.48
N ALA A 242 -9.20 -1.46 -8.46
CA ALA A 242 -10.10 -0.42 -8.00
C ALA A 242 -9.82 -0.07 -6.53
N CYS A 243 -9.67 -1.08 -5.66
CA CYS A 243 -9.27 -0.90 -4.27
C CYS A 243 -7.92 -0.15 -4.17
N GLU A 244 -6.90 -0.61 -4.90
CA GLU A 244 -5.58 0.05 -4.90
C GLU A 244 -5.68 1.52 -5.32
N THR A 245 -6.42 1.79 -6.39
CA THR A 245 -6.64 3.15 -6.91
C THR A 245 -7.27 4.03 -5.86
N LEU A 246 -8.37 3.59 -5.24
CA LEU A 246 -9.05 4.31 -4.17
C LEU A 246 -8.13 4.59 -2.97
N GLY A 247 -7.30 3.61 -2.59
CA GLY A 247 -6.33 3.77 -1.51
C GLY A 247 -5.26 4.82 -1.81
N ASN A 248 -4.85 4.98 -3.08
CA ASN A 248 -3.88 5.98 -3.51
C ASN A 248 -4.51 7.36 -3.76
N LEU A 249 -5.82 7.42 -4.06
CA LEU A 249 -6.59 8.66 -4.03
C LEU A 249 -6.78 9.19 -2.59
N GLY A 250 -6.55 8.33 -1.59
CA GLY A 250 -6.42 8.71 -0.19
C GLY A 250 -7.70 9.28 0.40
N LYS A 251 -7.54 10.24 1.33
CA LYS A 251 -8.64 10.82 2.10
C LYS A 251 -9.72 11.48 1.25
N ARG A 252 -9.36 12.04 0.09
CA ARG A 252 -10.31 12.74 -0.80
C ARG A 252 -11.30 11.78 -1.47
N ALA A 253 -10.99 10.49 -1.50
CA ALA A 253 -11.90 9.45 -1.98
C ALA A 253 -12.80 8.88 -0.87
N ALA A 254 -12.60 9.26 0.39
CA ALA A 254 -13.39 8.76 1.51
C ALA A 254 -14.80 9.36 1.45
N THR A 255 -15.74 8.65 0.85
CA THR A 255 -17.18 8.96 0.85
C THR A 255 -17.96 7.73 1.33
N ASP A 256 -19.18 7.95 1.82
CA ASP A 256 -20.02 6.85 2.34
C ASP A 256 -20.27 5.77 1.28
N GLU A 257 -20.46 6.14 0.02
CA GLU A 257 -20.69 5.19 -1.08
C GLU A 257 -19.45 4.34 -1.38
N ILE A 258 -18.25 4.92 -1.27
CA ILE A 258 -17.00 4.16 -1.41
C ILE A 258 -16.84 3.19 -0.24
N PHE A 259 -17.18 3.60 0.98
CA PHE A 259 -17.13 2.70 2.12
C PHE A 259 -18.14 1.57 2.04
N ASP A 260 -19.39 1.83 1.64
CA ASP A 260 -20.38 0.78 1.42
C ASP A 260 -19.89 -0.19 0.32
N GLY A 261 -19.29 0.33 -0.76
CA GLY A 261 -18.66 -0.50 -1.81
C GLY A 261 -17.49 -1.34 -1.29
N LEU A 262 -16.60 -0.78 -0.47
CA LEU A 262 -15.48 -1.52 0.11
C LEU A 262 -15.93 -2.56 1.13
N VAL A 263 -16.97 -2.27 1.93
CA VAL A 263 -17.58 -3.22 2.86
C VAL A 263 -18.17 -4.41 2.10
N TYR A 264 -18.86 -4.17 0.98
CA TYR A 264 -19.31 -5.25 0.10
C TYR A 264 -18.14 -6.12 -0.40
N VAL A 265 -17.02 -5.49 -0.78
CA VAL A 265 -15.83 -6.19 -1.28
C VAL A 265 -15.11 -7.02 -0.20
N LEU A 266 -15.28 -6.68 1.10
CA LEU A 266 -14.77 -7.51 2.21
C LEU A 266 -15.42 -8.89 2.28
N GLU A 267 -16.54 -9.12 1.63
CA GLU A 267 -17.23 -10.42 1.58
C GLU A 267 -16.92 -11.21 0.30
N ASN A 268 -16.02 -10.71 -0.56
CA ASN A 268 -15.67 -11.38 -1.82
C ASN A 268 -15.03 -12.76 -1.56
N SER A 269 -15.30 -13.75 -2.41
CA SER A 269 -14.74 -15.11 -2.29
C SER A 269 -13.21 -15.15 -2.44
N ASN A 270 -12.62 -14.23 -3.20
CA ASN A 270 -11.19 -14.11 -3.44
C ASN A 270 -10.48 -13.36 -2.31
N SER A 271 -9.49 -13.99 -1.68
CA SER A 271 -8.74 -13.43 -0.56
C SER A 271 -7.91 -12.19 -0.93
N ASP A 272 -7.42 -12.11 -2.17
CA ASP A 272 -6.62 -10.96 -2.60
C ASP A 272 -7.47 -9.70 -2.64
N VAL A 273 -8.72 -9.85 -3.12
CA VAL A 273 -9.72 -8.78 -3.16
C VAL A 273 -10.06 -8.30 -1.76
N ARG A 274 -10.38 -9.22 -0.84
CA ARG A 274 -10.66 -8.89 0.58
C ARG A 274 -9.47 -8.20 1.25
N SER A 275 -8.26 -8.68 0.97
CA SER A 275 -7.01 -8.14 1.52
C SER A 275 -6.75 -6.72 1.04
N LYS A 276 -6.96 -6.45 -0.26
CA LYS A 276 -6.85 -5.10 -0.83
C LYS A 276 -7.91 -4.16 -0.28
N ALA A 277 -9.15 -4.61 -0.10
CA ALA A 277 -10.19 -3.79 0.53
C ALA A 277 -9.81 -3.37 1.97
N CYS A 278 -9.30 -4.30 2.79
CA CYS A 278 -8.80 -3.99 4.14
C CYS A 278 -7.69 -2.93 4.09
N LEU A 279 -6.70 -3.12 3.22
CA LEU A 279 -5.58 -2.18 3.08
C LEU A 279 -6.06 -0.79 2.64
N THR A 280 -7.00 -0.73 1.69
CA THR A 280 -7.59 0.52 1.20
C THR A 280 -8.33 1.27 2.29
N LEU A 281 -9.17 0.57 3.08
CA LEU A 281 -9.85 1.16 4.23
C LEU A 281 -8.85 1.81 5.19
N GLY A 282 -7.76 1.12 5.53
CA GLY A 282 -6.69 1.67 6.37
C GLY A 282 -6.04 2.93 5.79
N LYS A 283 -5.80 2.98 4.47
CA LYS A 283 -5.18 4.13 3.78
C LYS A 283 -6.08 5.37 3.72
N MET A 284 -7.40 5.17 3.57
CA MET A 284 -8.36 6.28 3.43
C MET A 284 -8.54 7.07 4.73
N GLY A 285 -8.14 6.49 5.87
CA GLY A 285 -8.10 7.20 7.15
C GLY A 285 -9.47 7.35 7.81
N ALA A 286 -9.45 7.88 9.03
CA ALA A 286 -10.51 7.66 10.02
C ALA A 286 -11.68 8.63 10.05
N GLU A 287 -11.76 9.55 9.09
CA GLU A 287 -12.71 10.67 9.14
C GLU A 287 -14.17 10.23 8.97
N LEU A 288 -14.43 9.05 8.42
CA LEU A 288 -15.76 8.52 8.12
C LEU A 288 -16.00 7.10 8.66
N VAL A 289 -15.30 6.74 9.73
CA VAL A 289 -15.48 5.42 10.35
C VAL A 289 -16.89 5.30 10.91
N ASN A 290 -17.61 4.29 10.45
CA ASN A 290 -18.92 3.92 10.95
C ASN A 290 -18.93 2.45 11.43
N PRO A 291 -19.96 2.03 12.17
CA PRO A 291 -20.05 0.66 12.68
C PRO A 291 -20.00 -0.43 11.61
N LYS A 292 -20.47 -0.18 10.37
CA LYS A 292 -20.43 -1.18 9.29
C LYS A 292 -19.00 -1.50 8.88
N ILE A 293 -18.18 -0.46 8.66
CA ILE A 293 -16.76 -0.61 8.28
C ILE A 293 -16.02 -1.39 9.38
N LEU A 294 -16.26 -1.02 10.63
CA LEU A 294 -15.65 -1.68 11.78
C LEU A 294 -16.03 -3.15 11.83
N ASN A 295 -17.32 -3.48 11.73
CA ASN A 295 -17.80 -4.87 11.73
C ASN A 295 -17.18 -5.68 10.59
N GLY A 296 -17.11 -5.13 9.37
CA GLY A 296 -16.46 -5.78 8.23
C GLY A 296 -14.99 -6.10 8.51
N LEU A 297 -14.23 -5.14 9.05
CA LEU A 297 -12.82 -5.33 9.41
C LEU A 297 -12.62 -6.31 10.57
N ILE A 298 -13.53 -6.31 11.55
CA ILE A 298 -13.50 -7.27 12.67
C ILE A 298 -13.73 -8.69 12.15
N ASN A 299 -14.69 -8.89 11.25
CA ASN A 299 -14.91 -10.18 10.60
C ASN A 299 -13.65 -10.62 9.82
N ALA A 300 -12.98 -9.69 9.14
CA ALA A 300 -11.74 -9.94 8.41
C ALA A 300 -10.54 -10.34 9.32
N LEU A 301 -10.58 -10.07 10.63
CA LEU A 301 -9.59 -10.63 11.57
C LEU A 301 -9.73 -12.15 11.74
N GLY A 302 -10.91 -12.71 11.46
CA GLY A 302 -11.18 -14.15 11.46
C GLY A 302 -11.00 -14.82 10.10
N ASP A 303 -10.50 -14.10 9.10
CA ASP A 303 -10.37 -14.62 7.73
C ASP A 303 -9.40 -15.81 7.64
N THR A 304 -9.63 -16.71 6.69
CA THR A 304 -8.76 -17.86 6.42
C THR A 304 -7.38 -17.44 5.89
N SER A 305 -7.31 -16.31 5.19
CA SER A 305 -6.07 -15.77 4.63
C SER A 305 -5.30 -14.90 5.62
N ASP A 306 -4.02 -15.19 5.80
CA ASP A 306 -3.09 -14.43 6.65
C ASP A 306 -2.95 -12.97 6.23
N ASP A 307 -2.95 -12.71 4.91
CA ASP A 307 -2.83 -11.35 4.37
C ASP A 307 -4.07 -10.51 4.69
N VAL A 308 -5.25 -11.11 4.62
CA VAL A 308 -6.51 -10.44 5.00
C VAL A 308 -6.49 -10.10 6.49
N ARG A 309 -6.15 -11.06 7.36
CA ARG A 309 -6.06 -10.82 8.81
C ARG A 309 -5.05 -9.72 9.14
N ASN A 310 -3.89 -9.74 8.50
CA ASN A 310 -2.85 -8.74 8.72
C ASN A 310 -3.28 -7.33 8.28
N ASN A 311 -3.89 -7.20 7.09
CA ASN A 311 -4.35 -5.92 6.60
C ASN A 311 -5.54 -5.37 7.39
N ALA A 312 -6.46 -6.23 7.84
CA ALA A 312 -7.54 -5.85 8.75
C ALA A 312 -7.00 -5.28 10.07
N ARG A 313 -5.98 -5.94 10.65
CA ARG A 313 -5.27 -5.44 11.84
C ARG A 313 -4.64 -4.08 11.59
N VAL A 314 -3.97 -3.88 10.46
CA VAL A 314 -3.35 -2.59 10.12
C VAL A 314 -4.42 -1.50 10.00
N ALA A 315 -5.51 -1.76 9.28
CA ALA A 315 -6.61 -0.81 9.11
C ALA A 315 -7.25 -0.40 10.45
N LEU A 316 -7.58 -1.37 11.30
CA LEU A 316 -8.14 -1.10 12.63
C LEU A 316 -7.19 -0.28 13.50
N ASN A 317 -5.88 -0.52 13.43
CA ASN A 317 -4.90 0.29 14.15
C ASN A 317 -4.84 1.74 13.64
N GLU A 318 -4.94 1.97 12.33
CA GLU A 318 -5.00 3.33 11.77
C GLU A 318 -6.29 4.07 12.19
N TYR A 319 -7.41 3.34 12.28
CA TYR A 319 -8.67 3.90 12.76
C TYR A 319 -8.67 4.23 14.25
N GLY A 320 -8.09 3.36 15.08
CA GLY A 320 -8.02 3.55 16.53
C GLY A 320 -7.16 4.72 16.99
N LYS A 321 -6.26 5.22 16.15
CA LYS A 321 -5.52 6.47 16.42
C LYS A 321 -6.42 7.70 16.43
N ASN A 322 -7.61 7.65 15.82
CA ASN A 322 -8.45 8.82 15.52
C ASN A 322 -9.91 8.72 16.02
N VAL A 323 -10.49 7.52 16.12
CA VAL A 323 -11.90 7.34 16.54
C VAL A 323 -11.98 7.08 18.04
N ALA A 324 -12.87 7.83 18.72
CA ALA A 324 -13.21 7.66 20.12
C ALA A 324 -13.58 6.19 20.38
N THR A 325 -12.73 5.54 21.16
CA THR A 325 -12.55 4.09 21.09
C THR A 325 -13.76 3.31 21.59
N ILE A 326 -14.71 3.96 22.28
CA ILE A 326 -15.92 3.32 22.85
C ILE A 326 -16.84 2.71 21.77
N GLU A 327 -17.05 3.38 20.63
CA GLU A 327 -17.90 2.82 19.57
C GLU A 327 -17.21 1.69 18.81
N VAL A 328 -15.90 1.82 18.58
CA VAL A 328 -15.04 0.75 18.03
C VAL A 328 -15.04 -0.46 18.94
N ILE A 329 -14.91 -0.27 20.25
CA ILE A 329 -14.97 -1.33 21.26
C ILE A 329 -16.35 -1.99 21.29
N ASN A 330 -17.44 -1.21 21.25
CA ASN A 330 -18.80 -1.76 21.25
C ASN A 330 -19.09 -2.55 19.97
N SER A 331 -18.62 -2.09 18.81
CA SER A 331 -18.70 -2.85 17.54
C SER A 331 -17.85 -4.12 17.57
N ILE A 332 -16.63 -4.06 18.12
CA ILE A 332 -15.78 -5.24 18.37
C ILE A 332 -16.51 -6.25 19.26
N ILE A 333 -17.10 -5.80 20.36
CA ILE A 333 -17.86 -6.62 21.30
C ILE A 333 -19.10 -7.26 20.65
N ASN A 334 -19.84 -6.49 19.82
CA ASN A 334 -21.05 -6.97 19.16
C ASN A 334 -20.75 -7.93 17.99
N ALA A 335 -19.68 -7.68 17.23
CA ALA A 335 -19.25 -8.56 16.13
C ALA A 335 -18.69 -9.89 16.66
N LEU A 336 -18.05 -9.89 17.83
CA LEU A 336 -17.68 -11.12 18.53
C LEU A 336 -18.92 -11.93 18.97
N GLY A 337 -20.10 -11.31 19.10
CA GLY A 337 -21.38 -11.89 19.51
C GLY A 337 -22.09 -12.77 18.49
N ASN A 338 -21.89 -12.50 17.20
CA ASN A 338 -22.69 -13.07 16.11
C ASN A 338 -21.89 -14.12 15.32
N GLY A 339 -21.43 -15.15 16.04
CA GLY A 339 -20.89 -16.37 15.46
C GLY A 339 -22.01 -17.28 14.92
N SER A 340 -22.16 -17.26 13.61
CA SER A 340 -22.72 -18.29 12.71
C SER A 340 -24.14 -18.85 12.84
N ASP A 341 -24.96 -18.58 13.86
CA ASP A 341 -26.37 -19.03 13.88
C ASP A 341 -27.31 -18.00 14.53
N ASP A 342 -27.81 -17.04 13.74
CA ASP A 342 -29.16 -16.45 13.80
C ASP A 342 -29.19 -15.06 13.14
N ILE A 343 -29.58 -15.06 11.87
CA ILE A 343 -30.02 -13.88 11.13
C ILE A 343 -31.42 -13.53 11.65
N GLN A 344 -31.54 -12.78 12.75
CA GLN A 344 -32.65 -11.87 13.10
C GLN A 344 -32.61 -11.45 14.57
N CYS A 345 -31.97 -10.32 14.88
CA CYS A 345 -32.43 -9.39 15.93
C CYS A 345 -31.63 -8.08 15.87
N ASN A 346 -31.93 -7.25 14.87
CA ASN A 346 -31.51 -5.86 14.87
C ASN A 346 -32.70 -4.98 14.49
N THR A 347 -33.58 -4.73 15.47
CA THR A 347 -34.62 -3.69 15.34
C THR A 347 -34.97 -2.92 16.61
N HIS A 348 -34.39 -3.16 17.80
CA HIS A 348 -34.93 -2.51 19.01
C HIS A 348 -33.98 -1.87 20.04
N MET A 349 -32.69 -1.65 19.76
CA MET A 349 -31.82 -0.91 20.70
C MET A 349 -31.50 0.52 20.25
N THR A 350 -32.52 1.26 19.81
CA THR A 350 -32.49 2.73 19.82
C THR A 350 -33.51 3.24 20.83
N SER A 351 -33.01 4.02 21.78
CA SER A 351 -33.72 4.72 22.86
C SER A 351 -34.01 3.91 24.13
N ARG A 352 -33.14 4.04 25.12
CA ARG A 352 -33.57 4.31 26.51
C ARG A 352 -32.40 4.88 27.30
N LYS A 353 -32.55 6.14 27.71
CA LYS A 353 -31.83 6.69 28.85
C LYS A 353 -32.36 5.96 30.09
N SER A 354 -31.57 5.11 30.73
CA SER A 354 -31.79 4.73 32.13
C SER A 354 -30.61 3.94 32.70
N ASP A 355 -30.14 4.44 33.85
CA ASP A 355 -29.41 3.83 34.95
C ASP A 355 -28.20 2.91 34.71
N LYS A 356 -27.09 3.35 35.33
CA LYS A 356 -25.71 2.85 35.22
C LYS A 356 -25.47 1.42 35.73
N ASN A 357 -26.46 0.74 36.29
CA ASN A 357 -26.24 -0.55 36.97
C ASN A 357 -26.93 -1.76 36.31
N GLU A 358 -28.03 -1.61 35.57
CA GLU A 358 -28.71 -2.74 34.88
C GLU A 358 -28.09 -3.08 33.51
N THR A 359 -27.57 -2.07 32.80
CA THR A 359 -26.89 -2.24 31.49
C THR A 359 -25.60 -3.05 31.60
N THR A 360 -24.96 -3.03 32.77
CA THR A 360 -23.73 -3.76 33.06
C THR A 360 -23.90 -5.27 33.05
N ASP A 361 -25.09 -5.79 33.40
CA ASP A 361 -25.38 -7.22 33.58
C ASP A 361 -25.92 -7.92 32.31
N GLU A 362 -26.54 -7.15 31.40
CA GLU A 362 -26.93 -7.61 30.06
C GLU A 362 -25.77 -7.56 29.06
N LEU A 363 -25.04 -6.43 28.98
CA LEU A 363 -23.81 -6.32 28.18
C LEU A 363 -22.78 -7.34 28.64
N ALA A 364 -22.82 -7.64 29.93
CA ALA A 364 -22.05 -8.67 30.57
C ALA A 364 -22.25 -10.06 29.96
N LYS A 365 -23.52 -10.46 29.85
CA LYS A 365 -23.92 -11.72 29.24
C LYS A 365 -23.60 -11.71 27.75
N MET A 366 -23.84 -10.60 27.05
CA MET A 366 -23.53 -10.46 25.62
C MET A 366 -22.04 -10.67 25.30
N LEU A 367 -21.13 -10.08 26.09
CA LEU A 367 -19.68 -10.18 25.87
C LEU A 367 -19.13 -11.58 26.21
N ILE A 368 -19.70 -12.27 27.21
CA ILE A 368 -19.30 -13.65 27.54
C ILE A 368 -19.91 -14.65 26.53
N THR A 369 -21.13 -14.40 26.03
CA THR A 369 -21.74 -15.19 24.94
C THR A 369 -20.98 -15.00 23.62
N ALA A 370 -20.52 -13.79 23.33
CA ALA A 370 -19.63 -13.47 22.22
C ALA A 370 -18.28 -14.21 22.28
N LEU A 371 -17.69 -14.31 23.47
CA LEU A 371 -16.45 -15.05 23.70
C LEU A 371 -16.65 -16.57 23.67
N LYS A 372 -17.88 -17.09 23.69
CA LYS A 372 -18.18 -18.53 23.56
C LYS A 372 -18.17 -19.02 22.09
N GLY A 373 -18.54 -18.18 21.12
CA GLY A 373 -18.78 -18.60 19.72
C GLY A 373 -17.66 -18.30 18.70
N THR A 374 -16.58 -17.62 19.10
CA THR A 374 -15.54 -17.14 18.17
C THR A 374 -14.21 -17.90 18.29
N ASN A 375 -13.44 -17.98 17.20
CA ASN A 375 -12.10 -18.60 17.17
C ASN A 375 -11.13 -17.81 18.08
N ASP A 376 -10.40 -18.52 18.95
CA ASP A 376 -9.47 -17.94 19.94
C ASP A 376 -8.39 -17.02 19.31
N CYS A 377 -8.08 -17.21 18.03
CA CYS A 377 -7.18 -16.33 17.28
C CYS A 377 -7.75 -14.90 17.12
N VAL A 378 -9.05 -14.77 16.85
CA VAL A 378 -9.73 -13.47 16.67
C VAL A 378 -9.77 -12.71 17.99
N LYS A 379 -10.10 -13.40 19.08
CA LYS A 379 -10.13 -12.83 20.44
C LYS A 379 -8.76 -12.26 20.83
N MET A 380 -7.67 -12.96 20.48
CA MET A 380 -6.30 -12.53 20.75
C MET A 380 -5.90 -11.28 19.94
N GLN A 381 -6.20 -11.26 18.65
CA GLN A 381 -5.86 -10.14 17.76
C GLN A 381 -6.60 -8.84 18.15
N VAL A 382 -7.82 -8.97 18.66
CA VAL A 382 -8.59 -7.84 19.23
C VAL A 382 -7.88 -7.26 20.46
N CYS A 383 -7.51 -8.11 21.43
CA CYS A 383 -6.81 -7.66 22.65
C CYS A 383 -5.46 -7.01 22.32
N GLU A 384 -4.68 -7.60 21.39
CA GLU A 384 -3.42 -7.02 20.95
C GLU A 384 -3.60 -5.66 20.27
N SER A 385 -4.61 -5.53 19.42
CA SER A 385 -4.89 -4.28 18.73
C SER A 385 -5.29 -3.20 19.73
N LEU A 386 -6.16 -3.51 20.71
CA LEU A 386 -6.53 -2.60 21.80
C LEU A 386 -5.31 -2.12 22.62
N GLY A 387 -4.40 -3.05 22.95
CA GLY A 387 -3.15 -2.74 23.63
C GLY A 387 -2.21 -1.85 22.80
N LYS A 388 -2.08 -2.11 21.50
CA LYS A 388 -1.26 -1.31 20.56
C LYS A 388 -1.86 0.09 20.31
N MET A 389 -3.18 0.21 20.34
CA MET A 389 -3.90 1.50 20.28
C MET A 389 -3.77 2.30 21.59
N ASN A 390 -3.19 1.72 22.65
CA ASN A 390 -3.01 2.34 23.97
C ASN A 390 -4.30 2.95 24.56
N ASN A 391 -5.47 2.42 24.20
CA ASN A 391 -6.71 2.90 24.76
C ASN A 391 -6.92 2.32 26.16
N LYS A 392 -6.47 3.10 27.15
CA LYS A 392 -6.57 2.76 28.57
C LYS A 392 -7.99 2.31 28.96
N VAL A 393 -9.00 3.10 28.63
CA VAL A 393 -10.40 2.85 29.04
C VAL A 393 -10.93 1.52 28.47
N ALA A 394 -10.60 1.22 27.22
CA ALA A 394 -10.97 0.00 26.54
C ALA A 394 -10.38 -1.24 27.17
N THR A 395 -9.06 -1.23 27.32
CA THR A 395 -8.29 -2.35 27.83
C THR A 395 -8.71 -2.67 29.26
N ASN A 396 -8.95 -1.63 30.08
CA ASN A 396 -9.50 -1.80 31.43
C ASN A 396 -10.92 -2.37 31.42
N LYS A 397 -11.84 -1.85 30.60
CA LYS A 397 -13.21 -2.38 30.51
C LYS A 397 -13.23 -3.85 30.08
N VAL A 398 -12.45 -4.22 29.05
CA VAL A 398 -12.35 -5.61 28.58
C VAL A 398 -11.76 -6.50 29.67
N MET A 399 -10.66 -6.08 30.30
CA MET A 399 -10.01 -6.86 31.36
C MET A 399 -10.93 -7.07 32.56
N ARG A 400 -11.51 -6.01 33.12
CA ARG A 400 -12.47 -6.11 34.23
C ARG A 400 -13.66 -6.99 33.89
N ARG A 401 -14.12 -6.94 32.63
CA ARG A 401 -15.21 -7.78 32.17
C ARG A 401 -14.83 -9.26 32.08
N LEU A 402 -13.62 -9.58 31.61
CA LEU A 402 -13.08 -10.93 31.66
C LEU A 402 -12.97 -11.43 33.10
N LEU A 403 -12.52 -10.57 34.01
CA LEU A 403 -12.41 -10.86 35.45
C LEU A 403 -13.77 -11.10 36.10
N LEU A 404 -14.81 -10.34 35.76
CA LEU A 404 -16.20 -10.59 36.20
C LEU A 404 -16.75 -11.91 35.64
N GLY A 405 -16.31 -12.33 34.46
CA GLY A 405 -16.63 -13.65 33.91
C GLY A 405 -16.08 -14.81 34.76
N TRP A 406 -15.21 -14.55 35.73
CA TRP A 406 -14.72 -15.56 36.66
C TRP A 406 -15.68 -15.79 37.83
N SER A 407 -16.34 -14.74 38.33
CA SER A 407 -17.10 -14.80 39.58
C SER A 407 -18.50 -15.38 39.42
N ASP A 408 -19.16 -15.21 38.26
CA ASP A 408 -20.61 -15.47 38.11
C ASP A 408 -20.98 -16.31 36.87
N ALA A 409 -20.07 -17.12 36.32
CA ALA A 409 -20.29 -17.81 35.04
C ALA A 409 -20.22 -19.37 35.12
N SER A 410 -20.74 -20.06 34.09
CA SER A 410 -20.66 -21.52 33.99
C SER A 410 -19.19 -22.01 33.92
N PRO A 411 -18.88 -23.26 34.31
CA PRO A 411 -17.51 -23.78 34.27
C PRO A 411 -16.82 -23.62 32.91
N GLU A 412 -17.54 -23.74 31.79
CA GLU A 412 -16.96 -23.52 30.45
C GLU A 412 -16.68 -22.03 30.16
N MET A 413 -17.50 -21.12 30.70
CA MET A 413 -17.27 -19.67 30.60
C MET A 413 -16.08 -19.24 31.45
N GLN A 414 -15.91 -19.83 32.63
CA GLN A 414 -14.77 -19.56 33.49
C GLN A 414 -13.45 -19.98 32.81
N ASP A 415 -13.38 -21.18 32.23
CA ASP A 415 -12.17 -21.65 31.52
C ASP A 415 -11.79 -20.73 30.34
N THR A 416 -12.78 -20.29 29.56
CA THR A 416 -12.57 -19.36 28.45
C THR A 416 -12.11 -17.98 28.93
N ALA A 417 -12.75 -17.45 29.98
CA ALA A 417 -12.39 -16.15 30.54
C ALA A 417 -11.00 -16.16 31.19
N ILE A 418 -10.59 -17.26 31.80
CA ILE A 418 -9.25 -17.48 32.35
C ILE A 418 -8.22 -17.46 31.21
N LYS A 419 -8.36 -18.34 30.20
CA LYS A 419 -7.42 -18.41 29.06
C LYS A 419 -7.24 -17.08 28.35
N MET A 420 -8.32 -16.33 28.15
CA MET A 420 -8.26 -15.00 27.50
C MET A 420 -7.60 -13.94 28.38
N SER A 421 -7.81 -13.99 29.69
CA SER A 421 -7.18 -13.08 30.65
C SER A 421 -5.67 -13.35 30.72
N GLU A 422 -5.26 -14.62 30.75
CA GLU A 422 -3.86 -15.06 30.77
C GLU A 422 -3.10 -14.52 29.55
N LYS A 423 -3.67 -14.75 28.36
CA LYS A 423 -3.09 -14.23 27.11
C LYS A 423 -3.05 -12.70 27.06
N THR A 424 -4.05 -12.01 27.60
CA THR A 424 -4.04 -10.54 27.71
C THR A 424 -2.91 -10.06 28.62
N LEU A 425 -2.67 -10.77 29.72
CA LEU A 425 -1.60 -10.48 30.69
C LEU A 425 -0.20 -10.84 30.18
N CYS A 426 -0.07 -11.71 29.18
CA CYS A 426 1.20 -11.95 28.51
C CYS A 426 1.69 -10.73 27.70
N SER A 427 0.80 -9.80 27.34
CA SER A 427 1.12 -8.59 26.59
C SER A 427 1.48 -7.41 27.51
N LEU A 428 2.77 -7.03 27.54
CA LEU A 428 3.24 -5.88 28.34
C LEU A 428 2.53 -4.57 27.96
N SER A 429 2.20 -4.36 26.67
CA SER A 429 1.47 -3.14 26.25
C SER A 429 0.08 -3.07 26.87
N CYS A 430 -0.62 -4.20 27.00
CA CYS A 430 -1.93 -4.26 27.66
C CYS A 430 -1.80 -3.96 29.15
N MET A 431 -0.84 -4.58 29.84
CA MET A 431 -0.63 -4.38 31.27
C MET A 431 -0.30 -2.92 31.63
N VAL A 432 0.52 -2.26 30.81
CA VAL A 432 0.89 -0.85 31.02
C VAL A 432 -0.32 0.09 30.84
N SER A 433 -1.33 -0.35 30.09
CA SER A 433 -2.58 0.40 29.94
C SER A 433 -3.58 0.13 31.07
N PHE A 434 -3.28 -0.68 32.08
CA PHE A 434 -4.21 -0.85 33.19
C PHE A 434 -4.27 0.37 34.13
N ASP A 435 -5.46 0.62 34.66
CA ASP A 435 -5.71 1.59 35.73
C ASP A 435 -5.74 0.87 37.10
N SER A 436 -5.76 1.67 38.17
CA SER A 436 -5.62 1.13 39.52
C SER A 436 -6.71 0.13 39.88
N CYS A 437 -7.98 0.39 39.53
CA CYS A 437 -9.05 -0.52 39.93
C CYS A 437 -9.08 -1.80 39.07
N THR A 438 -8.61 -1.80 37.83
CA THR A 438 -8.46 -3.06 37.08
C THR A 438 -7.39 -3.96 37.69
N VAL A 439 -6.28 -3.39 38.14
CA VAL A 439 -5.21 -4.16 38.80
C VAL A 439 -5.68 -4.66 40.17
N GLU A 440 -6.47 -3.87 40.88
CA GLU A 440 -7.12 -4.27 42.14
C GLU A 440 -8.13 -5.41 41.93
N GLU A 441 -9.01 -5.31 40.94
CA GLU A 441 -9.95 -6.38 40.57
C GLU A 441 -9.21 -7.66 40.15
N LEU A 442 -8.10 -7.52 39.39
CA LEU A 442 -7.23 -8.65 39.03
C LEU A 442 -6.67 -9.33 40.28
N LEU A 443 -6.14 -8.56 41.23
CA LEU A 443 -5.64 -9.08 42.50
C LEU A 443 -6.73 -9.84 43.26
N LEU A 444 -7.91 -9.26 43.41
CA LEU A 444 -9.04 -9.90 44.10
C LEU A 444 -9.47 -11.21 43.44
N CYS A 445 -9.43 -11.28 42.10
CA CYS A 445 -9.74 -12.49 41.37
C CYS A 445 -8.67 -13.58 41.50
N ILE A 446 -7.38 -13.19 41.50
CA ILE A 446 -6.25 -14.10 41.78
C ILE A 446 -6.40 -14.72 43.17
N ASP A 447 -6.76 -13.91 44.18
CA ASP A 447 -6.92 -14.37 45.56
C ASP A 447 -8.12 -15.30 45.75
N ARG A 448 -9.20 -15.13 44.97
CA ARG A 448 -10.46 -15.88 45.14
C ARG A 448 -10.58 -17.16 44.30
N PHE A 449 -10.16 -17.15 43.03
CA PHE A 449 -10.74 -18.11 42.07
C PHE A 449 -9.77 -18.98 41.28
N ASN A 450 -8.55 -18.55 40.92
CA ASN A 450 -7.58 -19.45 40.29
C ASN A 450 -6.20 -18.80 40.08
N TRP A 451 -5.19 -19.22 40.83
CA TRP A 451 -3.80 -18.76 40.63
C TRP A 451 -3.17 -19.32 39.34
N LYS A 452 -3.71 -20.42 38.78
CA LYS A 452 -3.21 -21.09 37.56
C LYS A 452 -3.08 -20.16 36.35
N LEU A 453 -3.86 -19.07 36.31
CA LEU A 453 -3.74 -18.02 35.31
C LEU A 453 -2.33 -17.43 35.20
N MET A 454 -1.65 -17.33 36.34
CA MET A 454 -0.37 -16.65 36.41
C MET A 454 0.78 -17.59 36.09
N ASP A 455 0.52 -18.84 35.69
CA ASP A 455 1.57 -19.83 35.40
C ASP A 455 2.34 -19.45 34.13
N GLU A 456 1.67 -18.99 33.07
CA GLU A 456 2.34 -18.53 31.85
C GLU A 456 2.71 -17.04 31.86
N VAL A 457 2.16 -16.26 32.80
CA VAL A 457 2.42 -14.80 32.86
C VAL A 457 3.81 -14.53 33.41
N SER A 458 4.68 -13.93 32.59
CA SER A 458 6.07 -13.65 32.97
C SER A 458 6.18 -12.62 34.10
N ALA A 459 6.86 -13.00 35.19
CA ALA A 459 7.24 -12.08 36.28
C ALA A 459 7.96 -10.82 35.77
N ASN A 460 8.76 -10.94 34.71
CA ASN A 460 9.43 -9.81 34.05
C ASN A 460 8.44 -8.76 33.52
N ASN A 461 7.35 -9.21 32.88
CA ASN A 461 6.34 -8.29 32.34
C ASN A 461 5.56 -7.61 33.48
N ILE A 462 5.25 -8.31 34.56
CA ILE A 462 4.58 -7.75 35.74
C ILE A 462 5.44 -6.68 36.42
N VAL A 463 6.73 -6.96 36.63
CA VAL A 463 7.66 -5.97 37.20
C VAL A 463 7.79 -4.75 36.29
N LYS A 464 7.91 -4.94 34.97
CA LYS A 464 7.92 -3.83 34.00
C LYS A 464 6.62 -3.03 34.01
N ALA A 465 5.47 -3.69 34.15
CA ALA A 465 4.18 -3.04 34.25
C ALA A 465 4.07 -2.20 35.53
N PHE A 466 4.54 -2.71 36.68
CA PHE A 466 4.65 -1.94 37.92
C PHE A 466 5.50 -0.69 37.73
N LEU A 467 6.73 -0.83 37.21
CA LEU A 467 7.65 0.30 37.04
C LEU A 467 7.08 1.39 36.11
N LYS A 468 6.34 0.98 35.07
CA LYS A 468 5.74 1.91 34.10
C LYS A 468 4.44 2.56 34.59
N THR A 469 3.58 1.80 35.27
CA THR A 469 2.25 2.29 35.70
C THR A 469 2.27 2.96 37.07
N LYS A 470 3.25 2.61 37.91
CA LYS A 470 3.36 3.03 39.31
C LYS A 470 2.16 2.63 40.19
N ILE A 471 1.37 1.64 39.76
CA ILE A 471 0.19 1.15 40.50
C ILE A 471 0.66 0.20 41.61
N LEU A 472 0.29 0.49 42.85
CA LEU A 472 0.73 -0.25 44.04
C LEU A 472 0.18 -1.67 44.11
N PHE A 473 -1.02 -1.90 43.56
CA PHE A 473 -1.66 -3.23 43.52
C PHE A 473 -0.87 -4.27 42.72
N TRP A 474 0.11 -3.86 41.90
CA TRP A 474 1.03 -4.82 41.28
C TRP A 474 1.96 -5.51 42.27
N ARG A 475 2.27 -4.88 43.42
CA ARG A 475 3.22 -5.46 44.40
C ARG A 475 2.76 -6.81 44.97
N PRO A 476 1.53 -6.95 45.50
CA PRO A 476 1.04 -8.26 45.94
C PRO A 476 1.01 -9.26 44.80
N ILE A 477 0.64 -8.86 43.58
CA ILE A 477 0.65 -9.74 42.40
C ILE A 477 2.08 -10.22 42.09
N ILE A 478 3.08 -9.31 42.09
CA ILE A 478 4.50 -9.66 41.90
C ILE A 478 4.94 -10.67 42.94
N LYS A 479 4.66 -10.42 44.22
CA LYS A 479 5.01 -11.31 45.32
C LYS A 479 4.42 -12.71 45.12
N THR A 480 3.12 -12.79 44.84
CA THR A 480 2.42 -14.05 44.59
C THR A 480 3.03 -14.83 43.42
N VAL A 481 3.33 -14.14 42.30
CA VAL A 481 3.91 -14.77 41.11
C VAL A 481 5.34 -15.25 41.36
N LEU A 482 6.17 -14.45 42.04
CA LEU A 482 7.54 -14.84 42.36
C LEU A 482 7.58 -16.12 43.21
N VAL A 483 6.79 -16.16 44.28
CA VAL A 483 6.72 -17.31 45.19
C VAL A 483 6.23 -18.57 44.46
N ARG A 484 5.19 -18.44 43.63
CA ARG A 484 4.56 -19.59 42.97
C ARG A 484 5.36 -20.13 41.79
N GLN A 485 5.95 -19.26 41.00
CA GLN A 485 6.82 -19.67 39.88
C GLN A 485 8.23 -20.07 40.34
N GLY A 486 8.56 -19.92 41.64
CA GLY A 486 9.90 -20.22 42.16
C GLY A 486 10.97 -19.24 41.66
N ASN A 487 10.59 -18.00 41.38
CA ASN A 487 11.51 -16.97 40.91
C ASN A 487 12.11 -16.20 42.11
N GLY A 488 13.43 -16.02 42.11
CA GLY A 488 14.12 -15.09 42.99
C GLY A 488 14.14 -13.66 42.42
N ILE A 489 14.28 -12.67 43.29
CA ILE A 489 14.41 -11.26 42.89
C ILE A 489 15.50 -10.59 43.72
N SER A 490 16.40 -9.85 43.07
CA SER A 490 17.32 -8.94 43.74
C SER A 490 17.08 -7.52 43.25
N VAL A 491 16.87 -6.59 44.17
CA VAL A 491 16.68 -5.17 43.87
C VAL A 491 17.94 -4.41 44.28
N SER A 492 18.64 -3.84 43.30
CA SER A 492 19.80 -2.94 43.47
C SER A 492 19.41 -1.50 43.12
N GLU A 493 20.30 -0.52 43.34
CA GLU A 493 20.01 0.91 43.15
C GLU A 493 19.38 1.24 41.79
N ASP A 494 19.95 0.70 40.70
CA ASP A 494 19.54 1.04 39.34
C ASP A 494 18.97 -0.16 38.56
N THR A 495 18.98 -1.36 39.15
CA THR A 495 18.53 -2.59 38.47
C THR A 495 17.76 -3.57 39.37
N ILE A 496 16.69 -4.14 38.83
CA ILE A 496 16.02 -5.32 39.39
C ILE A 496 16.45 -6.53 38.57
N THR A 497 17.01 -7.54 39.22
CA THR A 497 17.37 -8.82 38.57
C THR A 497 16.39 -9.89 39.03
N LEU A 498 15.76 -10.55 38.06
CA LEU A 498 14.88 -11.70 38.29
C LEU A 498 15.65 -12.99 37.99
N TYR A 499 15.66 -13.90 38.96
CA TYR A 499 16.27 -15.23 38.88
C TYR A 499 15.14 -16.24 38.71
N GLY A 500 15.28 -17.16 37.77
CA GLY A 500 14.30 -18.23 37.55
C GLY A 500 15.02 -19.47 37.01
N SER A 501 14.31 -20.32 36.25
CA SER A 501 14.88 -21.53 35.62
C SER A 501 15.76 -21.26 34.38
N LYS A 502 15.89 -19.99 33.97
CA LYS A 502 16.69 -19.53 32.82
C LYS A 502 17.71 -18.46 33.27
N GLU A 503 18.47 -17.91 32.32
CA GLU A 503 19.40 -16.81 32.59
C GLU A 503 18.72 -15.63 33.32
N PRO A 504 19.40 -15.01 34.31
CA PRO A 504 18.83 -13.91 35.08
C PRO A 504 18.46 -12.71 34.20
N VAL A 505 17.22 -12.22 34.33
CA VAL A 505 16.73 -11.09 33.56
C VAL A 505 16.97 -9.79 34.34
N LYS A 506 17.78 -8.89 33.77
CA LYS A 506 18.05 -7.57 34.34
C LYS A 506 17.08 -6.53 33.79
N ILE A 507 16.42 -5.81 34.68
CA ILE A 507 15.45 -4.74 34.37
C ILE A 507 15.99 -3.43 34.94
N SER A 508 16.15 -2.42 34.09
CA SER A 508 16.55 -1.08 34.53
C SER A 508 15.41 -0.41 35.31
N VAL A 509 15.75 0.18 36.45
CA VAL A 509 14.80 0.90 37.31
C VAL A 509 14.89 2.41 37.00
N PRO A 510 13.84 3.02 36.42
CA PRO A 510 13.89 4.42 36.05
C PRO A 510 13.71 5.38 37.25
N ASP A 511 13.22 4.90 38.38
CA ASP A 511 12.90 5.70 39.57
C ASP A 511 13.30 4.90 40.81
N ARG A 512 14.37 5.33 41.49
CA ARG A 512 14.98 4.63 42.64
C ARG A 512 13.98 4.35 43.75
N ASN A 513 13.07 5.29 43.99
CA ASN A 513 12.04 5.17 45.02
C ASN A 513 11.06 4.02 44.72
N LEU A 514 10.75 3.75 43.45
CA LEU A 514 9.91 2.60 43.08
C LEU A 514 10.61 1.26 43.35
N GLY A 515 11.92 1.19 43.11
CA GLY A 515 12.73 0.01 43.42
C GLY A 515 12.74 -0.27 44.92
N GLU A 516 13.06 0.74 45.73
CA GLU A 516 13.05 0.63 47.20
C GLU A 516 11.68 0.26 47.76
N GLN A 517 10.60 0.87 47.25
CA GLN A 517 9.25 0.53 47.72
C GLN A 517 8.86 -0.91 47.40
N LEU A 518 9.28 -1.45 46.25
CA LEU A 518 9.07 -2.87 45.93
C LEU A 518 9.92 -3.76 46.85
N LYS A 519 11.19 -3.40 47.10
CA LYS A 519 12.08 -4.11 48.02
C LYS A 519 11.48 -4.19 49.43
N ASN A 520 11.07 -3.05 49.98
CA ASN A 520 10.50 -2.99 51.33
C ASN A 520 9.24 -3.85 51.45
N TYR A 521 8.32 -3.75 50.48
CA TYR A 521 7.11 -4.56 50.47
C TYR A 521 7.39 -6.07 50.41
N LEU A 522 8.36 -6.49 49.61
CA LEU A 522 8.76 -7.90 49.52
C LEU A 522 9.42 -8.40 50.81
N CYS A 523 10.05 -7.51 51.58
CA CYS A 523 10.70 -7.82 52.86
C CYS A 523 9.75 -7.75 54.08
N GLU A 524 8.63 -7.01 54.01
CA GLU A 524 7.72 -6.76 55.13
C GLU A 524 6.92 -7.99 55.62
N ASP A 525 6.91 -9.11 54.88
CA ASP A 525 6.10 -10.31 55.16
C ASP A 525 6.91 -11.62 55.15
N VAL A 526 8.12 -11.65 55.72
CA VAL A 526 8.87 -12.90 55.90
C VAL A 526 8.94 -13.27 57.39
N LEU A 527 8.02 -14.13 57.83
CA LEU A 527 8.36 -15.32 58.60
C LEU A 527 8.37 -16.44 57.53
N VAL A 528 9.46 -17.08 57.14
CA VAL A 528 10.36 -17.88 57.95
C VAL A 528 11.71 -18.03 57.22
N SER A 529 12.77 -17.81 57.99
CA SER A 529 14.10 -18.41 57.90
C SER A 529 14.12 -19.85 57.38
N TYR A 530 14.69 -20.12 56.20
CA TYR A 530 15.33 -21.41 55.89
C TYR A 530 16.21 -21.20 54.65
N MET A 531 17.44 -20.73 54.86
CA MET A 531 18.68 -20.97 54.07
C MET A 531 19.81 -20.06 54.57
N ALA A 532 19.88 -19.82 55.89
CA ALA A 532 21.00 -19.09 56.48
C ALA A 532 21.22 -19.58 57.91
N ASP A 533 21.44 -20.89 58.07
CA ASP A 533 22.02 -21.50 59.27
C ASP A 533 22.50 -22.90 58.89
N GLU A 534 23.57 -22.97 58.09
CA GLU A 534 24.54 -24.08 58.08
C GLU A 534 25.72 -23.75 57.14
N VAL A 535 26.44 -22.67 57.42
CA VAL A 535 27.89 -22.63 57.17
C VAL A 535 28.53 -21.87 58.33
N THR A 536 29.18 -22.61 59.20
CA THR A 536 29.98 -22.13 60.33
C THR A 536 31.08 -21.17 59.88
N GLU A 537 31.34 -20.14 60.70
CA GLU A 537 32.54 -19.31 60.71
C GLU A 537 33.80 -20.17 60.50
N SER A 538 34.78 -19.80 59.67
CA SER A 538 35.64 -18.61 59.79
C SER A 538 36.46 -18.36 58.48
N PRO A 539 37.28 -17.29 58.37
CA PRO A 539 36.87 -15.98 57.88
C PRO A 539 37.69 -15.55 56.63
N CYS A 540 37.11 -14.76 55.73
CA CYS A 540 37.89 -13.82 54.91
C CYS A 540 37.00 -12.71 54.34
N ASP A 541 37.10 -11.56 55.01
CA ASP A 541 37.08 -10.19 54.50
C ASP A 541 36.05 -9.78 53.45
N GLY A 542 35.11 -8.96 53.92
CA GLY A 542 34.85 -7.68 53.26
C GLY A 542 33.60 -7.59 52.42
N CYS A 543 32.48 -8.14 52.90
CA CYS A 543 31.14 -7.76 52.44
C CYS A 543 30.56 -6.66 53.33
N ALA A 544 29.87 -5.69 52.74
CA ALA A 544 28.41 -5.72 52.70
C ALA A 544 27.90 -4.70 51.67
#